data_AF-A0A098TH39-F1
#
_entry.id   AF-A0A098TH39-F1
#
_cell.length_a   1.000
_cell.length_b   1.000
_cell.length_c   1.000
_cell.angle_alpha   90.00
_cell.angle_beta   90.00
_cell.angle_gamma   90.00
#
_symmetry.space_group_name_H-M   'P 1'
#
loop_
_entity.id
_entity.type
_entity.pdbx_description
1 polymer ?
#
loop_
_entity_poly.entity_id
_entity_poly.type
_entity_poly.pdbx_seq_one_letter_code
_entity_poly.pdbx_strand_id
1 'polypeptide(L)'
;MPPVVIDNPVINSAFDEPQRHFKFDEDGITNEISDYRRISHYFVPIARPKKKSQQLEFDLGLLSQDRVEENKTINRIRERVSLWRRSGHQGVTPTTRRLLEHWKNPDRERRLLQITKEWLSQCVTYKSGTFIQELLLIELAHDTADCIYRAIAGSEGSQKTLKPILRPYDTFGSTRYVDFDTTKPVYITDSTKCHISHVVADTDSWEQKMAQVLEDLPEVICYVKNQGLGFTIPYTLSGQQKNYTPDFIVRVKDGNVETLNLIVEVSGEARKDKAAKITHARQFWIPAVNNHGALSRWGIIEITDPWDAANTIKAFLSSPQTGGQVNDRD
;
A
#
# COMPACT_ATOMS: atom_id res chain seq x y z
N MET A 1 -34.76 -25.11 -12.21
CA MET A 1 -34.41 -25.20 -10.77
C MET A 1 -33.99 -23.81 -10.27
N PRO A 2 -34.06 -23.51 -8.96
CA PRO A 2 -33.52 -22.25 -8.43
C PRO A 2 -32.00 -22.18 -8.70
N PRO A 3 -31.46 -20.98 -8.95
CA PRO A 3 -30.03 -20.81 -9.25
C PRO A 3 -29.18 -21.31 -8.08
N VAL A 4 -28.22 -22.17 -8.39
CA VAL A 4 -27.25 -22.66 -7.42
C VAL A 4 -26.35 -21.49 -7.00
N VAL A 5 -26.48 -21.07 -5.75
CA VAL A 5 -25.59 -20.06 -5.15
C VAL A 5 -24.39 -20.79 -4.56
N ILE A 6 -23.22 -20.57 -5.12
CA ILE A 6 -21.94 -21.04 -4.60
C ILE A 6 -21.32 -19.91 -3.79
N ASP A 7 -21.24 -20.05 -2.47
CA ASP A 7 -20.67 -19.02 -1.58
C ASP A 7 -19.18 -18.76 -1.84
N ASN A 8 -18.41 -19.82 -2.17
CA ASN A 8 -17.00 -19.71 -2.55
C ASN A 8 -16.72 -20.55 -3.81
N PRO A 9 -16.64 -19.93 -5.00
CA PRO A 9 -16.43 -20.65 -6.26
C PRO A 9 -15.01 -21.18 -6.43
N VAL A 10 -14.08 -20.91 -5.50
CA VAL A 10 -12.70 -21.37 -5.59
C VAL A 10 -12.31 -22.25 -4.41
N ILE A 11 -12.18 -23.54 -4.71
CA ILE A 11 -11.92 -24.60 -3.73
C ILE A 11 -10.50 -25.16 -3.77
N ASN A 12 -9.59 -24.52 -4.50
CA ASN A 12 -8.19 -24.97 -4.63
C ASN A 12 -7.23 -23.85 -4.25
N SER A 13 -6.06 -24.25 -3.74
CA SER A 13 -4.92 -23.36 -3.52
C SER A 13 -4.44 -22.73 -4.84
N ALA A 14 -4.08 -21.45 -4.80
CA ALA A 14 -3.44 -20.78 -5.93
C ALA A 14 -1.99 -21.24 -6.17
N PHE A 15 -1.38 -21.89 -5.17
CA PHE A 15 0.04 -22.28 -5.20
C PHE A 15 0.25 -23.76 -5.53
N ASP A 16 -0.77 -24.58 -5.28
CA ASP A 16 -0.70 -26.03 -5.42
C ASP A 16 -1.50 -26.51 -6.62
N GLU A 17 -1.26 -27.76 -7.03
CA GLU A 17 -2.01 -28.34 -8.14
C GLU A 17 -3.49 -28.51 -7.75
N PRO A 18 -4.47 -28.03 -8.56
CA PRO A 18 -5.89 -28.16 -8.24
C PRO A 18 -6.29 -29.63 -8.12
N GLN A 19 -6.89 -30.00 -7.00
CA GLN A 19 -7.34 -31.36 -6.70
C GLN A 19 -8.85 -31.50 -6.67
N ARG A 20 -9.61 -30.40 -6.68
CA ARG A 20 -11.07 -30.43 -6.55
C ARG A 20 -11.74 -29.58 -7.62
N HIS A 21 -12.97 -29.91 -7.99
CA HIS A 21 -13.81 -29.04 -8.84
C HIS A 21 -15.30 -29.25 -8.55
N PHE A 22 -16.11 -28.24 -8.86
CA PHE A 22 -17.57 -28.37 -8.88
C PHE A 22 -18.03 -29.20 -10.09
N LYS A 23 -19.00 -30.09 -9.89
CA LYS A 23 -19.61 -30.86 -10.98
C LYS A 23 -20.44 -29.95 -11.88
N PHE A 24 -20.55 -30.32 -13.14
CA PHE A 24 -21.35 -29.63 -14.15
C PHE A 24 -22.48 -30.55 -14.59
N ASP A 25 -23.71 -30.04 -14.53
CA ASP A 25 -24.93 -30.69 -15.02
C ASP A 25 -25.46 -29.96 -16.26
N GLU A 26 -26.58 -30.42 -16.82
CA GLU A 26 -27.22 -29.83 -18.02
C GLU A 26 -27.67 -28.37 -17.83
N ASP A 27 -27.87 -27.94 -16.57
CA ASP A 27 -28.31 -26.59 -16.23
C ASP A 27 -27.15 -25.67 -15.80
N GLY A 28 -25.92 -26.17 -15.60
CA GLY A 28 -24.79 -25.35 -15.16
C GLY A 28 -23.86 -25.97 -14.13
N ILE A 29 -23.15 -25.10 -13.41
CA ILE A 29 -22.30 -25.49 -12.28
C ILE A 29 -23.16 -25.86 -11.08
N THR A 30 -22.84 -26.98 -10.44
CA THR A 30 -23.54 -27.48 -9.25
C THR A 30 -22.78 -27.14 -7.97
N ASN A 31 -23.43 -27.31 -6.81
CA ASN A 31 -22.77 -27.21 -5.50
C ASN A 31 -22.03 -28.51 -5.10
N GLU A 32 -22.04 -29.54 -5.94
CA GLU A 32 -21.37 -30.81 -5.65
C GLU A 32 -19.87 -30.74 -6.00
N ILE A 33 -19.01 -31.12 -5.07
CA ILE A 33 -17.56 -31.12 -5.26
C ILE A 33 -17.09 -32.54 -5.58
N SER A 34 -16.19 -32.65 -6.57
CA SER A 34 -15.46 -33.88 -6.88
C SER A 34 -13.98 -33.74 -6.51
N ASP A 35 -13.43 -34.75 -5.83
CA ASP A 35 -12.06 -34.77 -5.29
C ASP A 35 -11.01 -35.28 -6.30
N TYR A 36 -11.08 -34.76 -7.52
CA TYR A 36 -10.01 -34.93 -8.51
C TYR A 36 -9.88 -33.70 -9.41
N ARG A 37 -8.75 -33.60 -10.10
CA ARG A 37 -8.49 -32.52 -11.07
C ARG A 37 -9.36 -32.70 -12.31
N ARG A 38 -10.20 -31.70 -12.62
CA ARG A 38 -11.04 -31.70 -13.83
C ARG A 38 -10.22 -31.77 -15.12
N ILE A 39 -10.61 -32.68 -16.02
CA ILE A 39 -10.14 -32.73 -17.40
C ILE A 39 -10.59 -31.45 -18.12
N SER A 40 -9.68 -30.81 -18.87
CA SER A 40 -10.00 -29.61 -19.62
C SER A 40 -10.84 -29.97 -20.85
N HIS A 41 -11.92 -29.24 -21.07
CA HIS A 41 -12.78 -29.37 -22.25
C HIS A 41 -12.94 -28.01 -22.95
N TYR A 42 -13.13 -28.03 -24.26
CA TYR A 42 -13.60 -26.91 -25.08
C TYR A 42 -15.12 -26.89 -25.09
N PHE A 43 -15.68 -25.69 -25.01
CA PHE A 43 -17.07 -25.43 -25.36
C PHE A 43 -17.06 -24.86 -26.77
N VAL A 44 -17.62 -25.57 -27.74
CA VAL A 44 -17.71 -25.10 -29.13
C VAL A 44 -19.08 -24.46 -29.33
N PRO A 45 -19.19 -23.11 -29.39
CA PRO A 45 -20.46 -22.47 -29.67
C PRO A 45 -20.77 -22.57 -31.17
N ILE A 46 -21.82 -23.30 -31.53
CA ILE A 46 -22.39 -23.22 -32.89
C ILE A 46 -23.37 -22.05 -32.90
N ALA A 47 -23.20 -21.11 -33.84
CA ALA A 47 -24.13 -20.01 -34.03
C ALA A 47 -25.54 -20.56 -34.35
N ARG A 48 -26.55 -20.20 -33.56
CA ARG A 48 -27.94 -20.52 -33.88
C ARG A 48 -28.31 -19.81 -35.21
N PRO A 49 -29.04 -20.45 -36.14
CA PRO A 49 -29.46 -19.79 -37.38
C PRO A 49 -30.32 -18.56 -37.05
N LYS A 50 -30.00 -17.41 -37.66
CA LYS A 50 -30.65 -16.12 -37.38
C LYS A 50 -32.16 -16.18 -37.64
N LYS A 51 -33.00 -16.15 -36.61
CA LYS A 51 -34.42 -15.81 -36.74
C LYS A 51 -34.59 -14.29 -36.70
N LYS A 52 -35.43 -13.77 -37.62
CA LYS A 52 -35.81 -12.35 -37.72
C LYS A 52 -36.82 -11.99 -36.63
N SER A 53 -36.35 -11.68 -35.42
CA SER A 53 -37.11 -10.91 -34.43
C SER A 53 -36.16 -10.44 -33.33
N GLN A 54 -36.13 -9.12 -33.11
CA GLN A 54 -35.32 -8.48 -32.08
C GLN A 54 -35.88 -8.80 -30.69
N GLN A 55 -35.29 -9.80 -30.04
CA GLN A 55 -35.19 -9.82 -28.58
C GLN A 55 -33.88 -10.54 -28.24
N LEU A 56 -32.88 -9.77 -27.81
CA LEU A 56 -31.60 -10.28 -27.31
C LEU A 56 -31.82 -10.78 -25.89
N GLU A 57 -32.36 -11.98 -25.78
CA GLU A 57 -32.32 -12.76 -24.55
C GLU A 57 -30.99 -13.51 -24.53
N PHE A 58 -30.10 -13.13 -23.60
CA PHE A 58 -28.86 -13.87 -23.32
C PHE A 58 -29.23 -15.14 -22.55
N ASP A 59 -29.85 -16.08 -23.27
CA ASP A 59 -30.20 -17.39 -22.74
C ASP A 59 -28.92 -18.23 -22.62
N LEU A 60 -28.45 -18.38 -21.37
CA LEU A 60 -27.33 -19.25 -20.95
C LEU A 60 -27.66 -20.76 -21.08
N GLY A 61 -28.74 -21.14 -21.77
CA GLY A 61 -29.03 -22.52 -22.15
C GLY A 61 -28.00 -23.07 -23.15
N LEU A 62 -26.85 -23.53 -22.66
CA LEU A 62 -25.83 -24.13 -23.51
C LEU A 62 -25.01 -25.25 -22.82
N LEU A 63 -25.68 -26.27 -22.27
CA LEU A 63 -24.98 -27.47 -21.80
C LEU A 63 -25.74 -28.75 -22.20
N SER A 64 -25.97 -28.94 -23.51
CA SER A 64 -26.23 -30.29 -24.01
C SER A 64 -24.88 -31.04 -24.14
N GLN A 65 -24.79 -32.27 -23.62
CA GLN A 65 -23.57 -33.10 -23.57
C GLN A 65 -22.84 -33.23 -24.92
N ASP A 66 -23.57 -33.13 -26.04
CA ASP A 66 -23.04 -33.22 -27.41
C ASP A 66 -22.09 -32.07 -27.83
N ARG A 67 -21.79 -31.09 -26.95
CA ARG A 67 -21.05 -29.85 -27.29
C ARG A 67 -19.74 -29.66 -26.53
N VAL A 68 -19.25 -30.71 -25.87
CA VAL A 68 -18.07 -30.68 -25.00
C VAL A 68 -16.97 -31.57 -25.59
N GLU A 69 -15.92 -30.98 -26.14
CA GLU A 69 -14.76 -31.73 -26.67
C GLU A 69 -13.56 -31.65 -25.71
N GLU A 70 -12.83 -32.75 -25.54
CA GLU A 70 -11.65 -32.75 -24.68
C GLU A 70 -10.53 -31.88 -25.26
N ASN A 71 -9.97 -30.99 -24.43
CA ASN A 71 -8.77 -30.24 -24.79
C ASN A 71 -7.50 -31.07 -24.54
N LYS A 72 -7.23 -31.98 -25.48
CA LYS A 72 -6.06 -32.89 -25.44
C LYS A 72 -4.74 -32.16 -25.25
N THR A 73 -4.55 -31.01 -25.89
CA THR A 73 -3.32 -30.21 -25.78
C THR A 73 -3.11 -29.68 -24.36
N ILE A 74 -4.14 -29.07 -23.76
CA ILE A 74 -4.06 -28.55 -22.40
C ILE A 74 -3.87 -29.68 -21.39
N ASN A 75 -4.57 -30.81 -21.55
CA ASN A 75 -4.41 -31.96 -20.66
C ASN A 75 -2.98 -32.54 -20.75
N ARG A 76 -2.42 -32.63 -21.96
CA ARG A 76 -1.02 -33.04 -22.16
C ARG A 76 -0.02 -32.06 -21.55
N ILE A 77 -0.26 -30.74 -21.65
CA ILE A 77 0.58 -29.73 -20.99
C ILE A 77 0.52 -29.91 -19.48
N ARG A 78 -0.68 -30.10 -18.90
CA ARG A 78 -0.85 -30.31 -17.45
C ARG A 78 -0.10 -31.53 -16.96
N GLU A 79 -0.15 -32.64 -17.70
CA GLU A 79 0.60 -33.86 -17.40
C GLU A 79 2.11 -33.60 -17.42
N ARG A 80 2.63 -32.98 -18.49
CA ARG A 80 4.06 -32.63 -18.59
C ARG A 80 4.52 -31.71 -17.47
N VAL A 81 3.70 -30.72 -17.09
CA VAL A 81 4.01 -29.82 -15.97
C VAL A 81 4.00 -30.56 -14.64
N SER A 82 3.06 -31.47 -14.41
CA SER A 82 3.02 -32.28 -13.19
C SER A 82 4.28 -33.16 -13.08
N LEU A 83 4.66 -33.84 -14.17
CA LEU A 83 5.91 -34.61 -14.24
C LEU A 83 7.14 -33.75 -14.00
N TRP A 84 7.21 -32.57 -14.61
CA TRP A 84 8.31 -31.63 -14.44
C TRP A 84 8.46 -31.11 -13.00
N ARG A 85 7.34 -30.87 -12.29
CA ARG A 85 7.37 -30.51 -10.87
C ARG A 85 7.85 -31.68 -10.00
N ARG A 86 7.36 -32.89 -10.26
CA ARG A 86 7.77 -34.12 -9.54
C ARG A 86 9.23 -34.47 -9.75
N SER A 87 9.78 -34.16 -10.92
CA SER A 87 11.20 -34.40 -11.24
C SER A 87 12.16 -33.37 -10.63
N GLY A 88 11.65 -32.40 -9.85
CA GLY A 88 12.48 -31.35 -9.25
C GLY A 88 12.82 -30.22 -10.22
N HIS A 89 11.95 -29.96 -11.21
CA HIS A 89 12.12 -28.90 -12.21
C HIS A 89 13.34 -29.15 -13.12
N GLN A 90 13.48 -30.36 -13.66
CA GLN A 90 14.58 -30.68 -14.59
C GLN A 90 14.59 -29.75 -15.81
N GLY A 91 15.79 -29.43 -16.32
CA GLY A 91 15.96 -28.57 -17.49
C GLY A 91 15.90 -27.06 -17.23
N VAL A 92 15.73 -26.60 -15.99
CA VAL A 92 15.85 -25.17 -15.66
C VAL A 92 17.31 -24.73 -15.49
N THR A 93 17.56 -23.44 -15.67
CA THR A 93 18.89 -22.85 -15.40
C THR A 93 19.26 -22.96 -13.91
N PRO A 94 20.55 -22.97 -13.55
CA PRO A 94 20.99 -22.99 -12.15
C PRO A 94 20.42 -21.85 -11.31
N THR A 95 20.29 -20.65 -11.89
CA THR A 95 19.71 -19.48 -11.22
C THR A 95 18.22 -19.69 -10.93
N THR A 96 17.46 -20.18 -11.90
CA THR A 96 16.03 -20.50 -11.71
C THR A 96 15.84 -21.59 -10.67
N ARG A 97 16.68 -22.63 -10.68
CA ARG A 97 16.65 -23.69 -9.66
C ARG A 97 16.88 -23.11 -8.27
N ARG A 98 17.95 -22.32 -8.10
CA ARG A 98 18.25 -21.64 -6.84
C ARG A 98 17.08 -20.78 -6.37
N LEU A 99 16.42 -20.03 -7.26
CA LEU A 99 15.25 -19.23 -6.89
C LEU A 99 14.08 -20.10 -6.42
N LEU A 100 13.76 -21.17 -7.13
CA LEU A 100 12.67 -22.08 -6.77
C LEU A 100 12.94 -22.77 -5.42
N GLU A 101 14.16 -23.25 -5.20
CA GLU A 101 14.60 -23.83 -3.93
C GLU A 101 14.58 -22.79 -2.82
N HIS A 102 15.10 -21.60 -3.10
CA HIS A 102 15.13 -20.46 -2.18
C HIS A 102 13.72 -20.18 -1.67
N TRP A 103 12.74 -19.90 -2.55
CA TRP A 103 11.37 -19.54 -2.16
C TRP A 103 10.57 -20.66 -1.49
N LYS A 104 10.93 -21.93 -1.74
CA LYS A 104 10.25 -23.09 -1.15
C LYS A 104 10.91 -23.62 0.13
N ASN A 105 12.11 -23.15 0.48
CA ASN A 105 12.85 -23.65 1.64
C ASN A 105 12.12 -23.30 2.96
N PRO A 106 11.65 -24.30 3.73
CA PRO A 106 10.97 -24.07 4.99
C PRO A 106 11.92 -23.59 6.08
N ASP A 107 13.23 -23.87 6.03
CA ASP A 107 14.17 -23.56 7.11
C ASP A 107 14.76 -22.15 7.04
N ARG A 108 14.24 -21.29 6.15
CA ARG A 108 14.79 -19.94 5.97
C ARG A 108 14.51 -19.06 7.19
N GLU A 109 15.42 -18.12 7.47
CA GLU A 109 15.18 -17.08 8.48
C GLU A 109 13.97 -16.20 8.14
N ARG A 110 13.78 -15.88 6.85
CA ARG A 110 12.66 -15.08 6.33
C ARG A 110 11.74 -15.96 5.49
N ARG A 111 10.81 -16.64 6.14
CA ARG A 111 9.84 -17.54 5.50
C ARG A 111 8.66 -16.77 4.91
N LEU A 112 8.94 -15.76 4.08
CA LEU A 112 7.90 -14.85 3.55
C LEU A 112 6.72 -15.59 2.94
N LEU A 113 6.97 -16.62 2.11
CA LEU A 113 5.89 -17.43 1.52
C LEU A 113 5.05 -18.16 2.58
N GLN A 114 5.67 -18.69 3.63
CA GLN A 114 4.96 -19.36 4.72
C GLN A 114 4.16 -18.36 5.55
N ILE A 115 4.77 -17.24 5.94
CA ILE A 115 4.12 -16.18 6.71
C ILE A 115 2.92 -15.61 5.93
N THR A 116 3.07 -15.36 4.63
CA THR A 116 1.96 -14.91 3.79
C THR A 116 0.85 -15.96 3.73
N LYS A 117 1.18 -17.26 3.60
CA LYS A 117 0.18 -18.34 3.63
C LYS A 117 -0.56 -18.41 4.98
N GLU A 118 0.17 -18.31 6.08
CA GLU A 118 -0.40 -18.33 7.44
C GLU A 118 -1.31 -17.12 7.66
N TRP A 119 -0.84 -15.92 7.31
CA TRP A 119 -1.64 -14.69 7.39
C TRP A 119 -2.92 -14.75 6.55
N LEU A 120 -2.84 -15.25 5.31
CA LEU A 120 -4.01 -15.48 4.45
C LEU A 120 -5.03 -16.44 5.08
N SER A 121 -4.55 -17.43 5.85
CA SER A 121 -5.41 -18.43 6.50
C SER A 121 -5.98 -18.01 7.85
N GLN A 122 -5.24 -17.20 8.63
CA GLN A 122 -5.57 -16.89 10.02
C GLN A 122 -6.05 -15.45 10.23
N CYS A 123 -5.59 -14.51 9.41
CA CYS A 123 -5.82 -13.08 9.62
C CYS A 123 -6.81 -12.47 8.63
N VAL A 124 -7.05 -13.11 7.48
CA VAL A 124 -8.03 -12.63 6.50
C VAL A 124 -9.42 -13.10 6.89
N THR A 125 -10.33 -12.15 7.08
CA THR A 125 -11.75 -12.43 7.34
C THR A 125 -12.57 -12.10 6.09
N TYR A 126 -13.29 -13.10 5.59
CA TYR A 126 -14.16 -12.98 4.42
C TYR A 126 -15.57 -12.57 4.86
N LYS A 127 -16.15 -11.55 4.21
CA LYS A 127 -17.58 -11.22 4.34
C LYS A 127 -18.39 -12.03 3.31
N SER A 128 -19.70 -12.18 3.52
CA SER A 128 -20.56 -12.99 2.65
C SER A 128 -20.38 -12.64 1.17
N GLY A 129 -20.10 -13.65 0.34
CA GLY A 129 -19.86 -13.52 -1.10
C GLY A 129 -18.43 -13.16 -1.52
N THR A 130 -17.50 -12.96 -0.58
CA THR A 130 -16.08 -12.67 -0.89
C THR A 130 -15.22 -13.93 -0.85
N PHE A 131 -14.23 -14.01 -1.73
CA PHE A 131 -13.31 -15.16 -1.83
C PHE A 131 -11.86 -14.71 -2.00
N ILE A 132 -10.90 -15.57 -1.63
CA ILE A 132 -9.48 -15.21 -1.51
C ILE A 132 -8.85 -14.66 -2.80
N GLN A 133 -9.35 -15.03 -3.97
CA GLN A 133 -8.87 -14.53 -5.26
C GLN A 133 -9.28 -13.08 -5.55
N GLU A 134 -10.21 -12.48 -4.80
CA GLU A 134 -10.41 -11.03 -4.83
C GLU A 134 -9.13 -10.29 -4.43
N LEU A 135 -8.30 -10.88 -3.56
CA LEU A 135 -6.96 -10.37 -3.23
C LEU A 135 -5.98 -10.44 -4.42
N LEU A 136 -6.34 -11.07 -5.54
CA LEU A 136 -5.56 -11.03 -6.78
C LEU A 136 -5.97 -9.85 -7.68
N LEU A 137 -7.07 -9.16 -7.36
CA LEU A 137 -7.36 -7.87 -7.98
C LEU A 137 -6.25 -6.91 -7.58
N ILE A 138 -5.63 -6.26 -8.57
CA ILE A 138 -4.36 -5.52 -8.42
C ILE A 138 -4.39 -4.57 -7.21
N GLU A 139 -5.46 -3.79 -7.07
CA GLU A 139 -5.61 -2.84 -5.96
C GLU A 139 -5.66 -3.55 -4.59
N LEU A 140 -6.50 -4.57 -4.45
CA LEU A 140 -6.62 -5.35 -3.22
C LEU A 140 -5.34 -6.14 -2.90
N ALA A 141 -4.65 -6.64 -3.93
CA ALA A 141 -3.37 -7.32 -3.79
C ALA A 141 -2.32 -6.39 -3.17
N HIS A 142 -2.28 -5.16 -3.65
CA HIS A 142 -1.37 -4.14 -3.15
C HIS A 142 -1.73 -3.67 -1.75
N ASP A 143 -3.00 -3.39 -1.49
CA ASP A 143 -3.46 -2.98 -0.16
C ASP A 143 -3.19 -4.08 0.88
N THR A 144 -3.36 -5.34 0.49
CA THR A 144 -3.03 -6.51 1.31
C THR A 144 -1.53 -6.62 1.57
N ALA A 145 -0.70 -6.46 0.53
CA ALA A 145 0.75 -6.46 0.68
C ALA A 145 1.22 -5.36 1.65
N ASP A 146 0.63 -4.16 1.55
CA ASP A 146 0.89 -3.05 2.46
C ASP A 146 0.48 -3.37 3.89
N CYS A 147 -0.65 -4.04 4.11
CA CYS A 147 -1.09 -4.46 5.44
C CYS A 147 -0.13 -5.49 6.06
N ILE A 148 0.31 -6.48 5.28
CA ILE A 148 1.30 -7.47 5.72
C ILE A 148 2.62 -6.76 6.07
N TYR A 149 3.09 -5.85 5.21
CA TYR A 149 4.32 -5.10 5.46
C TYR A 149 4.22 -4.24 6.74
N ARG A 150 3.10 -3.54 6.96
CA ARG A 150 2.84 -2.78 8.19
C ARG A 150 2.86 -3.67 9.43
N ALA A 151 2.22 -4.84 9.37
CA ALA A 151 2.20 -5.79 10.49
C ALA A 151 3.62 -6.29 10.82
N ILE A 152 4.42 -6.63 9.81
CA ILE A 152 5.80 -7.07 9.98
C ILE A 152 6.64 -5.95 10.60
N ALA A 153 6.62 -4.76 9.99
CA ALA A 153 7.40 -3.62 10.44
C ALA A 153 7.04 -3.17 11.87
N GLY A 154 5.77 -3.29 12.27
CA GLY A 154 5.31 -2.98 13.62
C GLY A 154 5.61 -4.06 14.67
N SER A 155 5.84 -5.31 14.26
CA SER A 155 6.08 -6.44 15.17
C SER A 155 7.55 -6.65 15.57
N GLU A 156 8.50 -6.07 14.83
CA GLU A 156 9.92 -6.24 15.12
C GLU A 156 10.34 -5.37 16.33
N GLY A 157 10.28 -5.96 17.52
CA GLY A 157 10.88 -5.42 18.73
C GLY A 157 12.39 -5.25 18.61
N SER A 158 12.84 -4.00 18.59
CA SER A 158 14.16 -3.52 19.07
C SER A 158 15.48 -4.00 18.43
N GLN A 159 15.52 -4.77 17.33
CA GLN A 159 16.82 -5.17 16.73
C GLN A 159 17.05 -4.88 15.24
N LYS A 160 16.05 -4.43 14.49
CA LYS A 160 16.26 -3.88 13.15
C LYS A 160 15.63 -2.51 13.05
N THR A 161 16.44 -1.50 13.32
CA THR A 161 16.04 -0.11 13.12
C THR A 161 15.77 0.10 11.63
N LEU A 162 14.56 0.53 11.29
CA LEU A 162 14.26 1.06 9.97
C LEU A 162 15.28 2.19 9.68
N LYS A 163 16.01 2.12 8.57
CA LYS A 163 16.98 3.15 8.16
C LYS A 163 16.60 3.70 6.78
N PRO A 164 16.73 5.02 6.56
CA PRO A 164 16.42 5.62 5.28
C PRO A 164 17.51 5.28 4.27
N ILE A 165 17.12 5.11 3.01
CA ILE A 165 18.06 5.07 1.90
C ILE A 165 18.21 6.49 1.39
N LEU A 166 19.38 7.08 1.60
CA LEU A 166 19.67 8.43 1.16
C LEU A 166 20.03 8.45 -0.33
N ARG A 167 19.68 9.55 -1.01
CA ARG A 167 20.08 9.77 -2.40
C ARG A 167 21.61 9.96 -2.45
N PRO A 168 22.34 9.31 -3.37
CA PRO A 168 23.81 9.35 -3.35
C PRO A 168 24.44 10.75 -3.52
N TYR A 169 23.79 11.65 -4.27
CA TYR A 169 24.37 12.95 -4.65
C TYR A 169 23.60 14.16 -4.13
N ASP A 170 22.37 13.98 -3.66
CA ASP A 170 21.47 15.07 -3.27
C ASP A 170 20.72 14.69 -1.98
N THR A 171 21.49 14.57 -0.91
CA THR A 171 20.97 14.20 0.42
C THR A 171 20.33 15.39 1.14
N PHE A 172 20.70 16.62 0.79
CA PHE A 172 20.29 17.83 1.49
C PHE A 172 19.80 18.89 0.50
N GLY A 173 18.56 19.35 0.68
CA GLY A 173 18.01 20.49 -0.03
C GLY A 173 18.34 21.82 0.65
N SER A 174 18.22 22.92 -0.10
CA SER A 174 18.36 24.28 0.42
C SER A 174 17.17 25.14 0.02
N THR A 175 16.70 25.96 0.95
CA THR A 175 15.65 26.96 0.68
C THR A 175 16.21 28.25 0.04
N ARG A 176 17.53 28.38 -0.10
CA ARG A 176 18.18 29.61 -0.58
C ARG A 176 17.84 29.96 -2.03
N TYR A 177 17.58 28.96 -2.85
CA TYR A 177 17.38 29.12 -4.30
C TYR A 177 15.93 28.92 -4.72
N VAL A 178 15.00 29.01 -3.77
CA VAL A 178 13.56 28.91 -4.07
C VAL A 178 13.13 30.23 -4.71
N ASP A 179 12.81 30.18 -5.99
CA ASP A 179 12.34 31.33 -6.77
C ASP A 179 11.36 30.85 -7.85
N PHE A 180 10.19 31.48 -7.92
CA PHE A 180 9.17 31.22 -8.93
C PHE A 180 8.11 32.32 -8.94
N ASP A 181 7.50 32.54 -10.11
CA ASP A 181 6.40 33.48 -10.27
C ASP A 181 5.04 32.83 -9.95
N THR A 182 4.12 33.59 -9.36
CA THR A 182 2.74 33.17 -9.11
C THR A 182 1.75 34.30 -9.34
N THR A 183 0.54 33.96 -9.81
CA THR A 183 -0.60 34.88 -9.91
C THR A 183 -1.55 34.77 -8.72
N LYS A 184 -1.32 33.80 -7.84
CA LYS A 184 -2.15 33.56 -6.67
C LYS A 184 -1.89 34.60 -5.57
N PRO A 185 -2.87 34.86 -4.68
CA PRO A 185 -2.65 35.70 -3.52
C PRO A 185 -1.48 35.19 -2.66
N VAL A 186 -0.74 36.11 -2.06
CA VAL A 186 0.43 35.81 -1.24
C VAL A 186 0.32 36.45 0.14
N TYR A 187 0.91 35.80 1.12
CA TYR A 187 1.15 36.34 2.45
C TYR A 187 2.63 36.73 2.56
N ILE A 188 2.89 37.99 2.93
CA ILE A 188 4.24 38.50 3.19
C ILE A 188 4.68 37.98 4.55
N THR A 189 5.82 37.32 4.60
CA THR A 189 6.31 36.64 5.80
C THR A 189 7.30 37.48 6.58
N ASP A 190 7.48 37.16 7.87
CA ASP A 190 8.54 37.70 8.70
C ASP A 190 9.89 37.04 8.35
N SER A 191 10.81 37.85 7.81
CA SER A 191 12.18 37.44 7.44
C SER A 191 13.01 36.85 8.60
N THR A 192 12.61 37.07 9.85
CA THR A 192 13.27 36.49 11.03
C THR A 192 12.85 35.05 11.31
N LYS A 193 11.68 34.63 10.79
CA LYS A 193 11.10 33.30 11.01
C LYS A 193 10.94 32.48 9.74
N CYS A 194 10.60 33.09 8.61
CA CYS A 194 10.40 32.36 7.36
C CYS A 194 11.63 32.43 6.45
N HIS A 195 11.98 31.31 5.82
CA HIS A 195 13.11 31.26 4.88
C HIS A 195 12.77 31.84 3.49
N ILE A 196 11.50 31.95 3.14
CA ILE A 196 11.02 32.48 1.86
C ILE A 196 10.30 33.79 2.10
N SER A 197 10.30 34.71 1.15
CA SER A 197 9.68 36.04 1.32
C SER A 197 8.15 36.02 1.33
N HIS A 198 7.55 35.11 0.56
CA HIS A 198 6.11 35.03 0.35
C HIS A 198 5.59 33.60 0.46
N VAL A 199 4.51 33.42 1.22
CA VAL A 199 3.73 32.18 1.24
C VAL A 199 2.57 32.33 0.27
N VAL A 200 2.53 31.50 -0.76
CA VAL A 200 1.43 31.50 -1.74
C VAL A 200 0.22 30.81 -1.13
N ALA A 201 -0.97 31.37 -1.33
CA ALA A 201 -2.23 30.76 -0.90
C ALA A 201 -2.81 29.89 -2.03
N ASP A 202 -2.92 28.59 -1.80
CA ASP A 202 -3.61 27.65 -2.69
C ASP A 202 -5.11 27.57 -2.41
N THR A 203 -5.55 27.95 -1.21
CA THR A 203 -6.94 27.98 -0.75
C THR A 203 -7.30 29.35 -0.17
N ASP A 204 -8.59 29.66 -0.07
CA ASP A 204 -9.11 31.02 0.22
C ASP A 204 -8.70 31.63 1.59
N SER A 205 -7.88 30.96 2.43
CA SER A 205 -7.23 31.57 3.62
C SER A 205 -6.38 30.63 4.50
N TRP A 206 -6.45 29.31 4.34
CA TRP A 206 -5.95 28.37 5.35
C TRP A 206 -4.44 28.44 5.56
N GLU A 207 -3.67 28.42 4.48
CA GLU A 207 -2.20 28.45 4.54
C GLU A 207 -1.66 29.79 5.03
N GLN A 208 -2.33 30.89 4.70
CA GLN A 208 -1.99 32.22 5.18
C GLN A 208 -2.21 32.31 6.69
N LYS A 209 -3.35 31.76 7.16
CA LYS A 209 -3.63 31.71 8.59
C LYS A 209 -2.61 30.84 9.32
N MET A 210 -2.22 29.71 8.73
CA MET A 210 -1.18 28.84 9.28
C MET A 210 0.18 29.56 9.39
N ALA A 211 0.60 30.27 8.32
CA ALA A 211 1.83 31.06 8.33
C ALA A 211 1.82 32.12 9.44
N GLN A 212 0.70 32.86 9.57
CA GLN A 212 0.52 33.82 10.66
C GLN A 212 0.65 33.16 12.04
N VAL A 213 0.01 32.00 12.25
CA VAL A 213 0.09 31.28 13.54
C VAL A 213 1.52 30.83 13.85
N LEU A 214 2.27 30.34 12.86
CA LEU A 214 3.67 29.95 13.05
C LEU A 214 4.57 31.14 13.40
N GLU A 215 4.28 32.32 12.84
CA GLU A 215 4.98 33.56 13.16
C GLU A 215 4.66 34.07 14.57
N ASP A 216 3.44 33.86 15.06
CA ASP A 216 3.03 34.30 16.40
C ASP A 216 3.55 33.35 17.52
N LEU A 217 3.91 32.11 17.19
CA LEU A 217 4.35 31.11 18.18
C LEU A 217 5.83 31.32 18.60
N PRO A 218 6.13 31.59 19.88
CA PRO A 218 7.51 31.76 20.35
C PRO A 218 8.33 30.47 20.33
N GLU A 219 7.67 29.30 20.34
CA GLU A 219 8.31 27.99 20.26
C GLU A 219 8.88 27.70 18.85
N VAL A 220 8.36 28.38 17.82
CA VAL A 220 8.82 28.26 16.44
C VAL A 220 10.09 29.10 16.23
N ILE A 221 11.19 28.44 15.87
CA ILE A 221 12.45 29.09 15.51
C ILE A 221 12.38 29.61 14.08
N CYS A 222 12.04 28.73 13.15
CA CYS A 222 11.85 29.08 11.75
C CYS A 222 10.90 28.12 11.06
N TYR A 223 10.35 28.52 9.93
CA TYR A 223 9.46 27.70 9.13
C TYR A 223 9.62 28.01 7.64
N VAL A 224 9.07 27.13 6.80
CA VAL A 224 8.98 27.33 5.36
C VAL A 224 7.78 26.58 4.80
N LYS A 225 7.03 27.20 3.87
CA LYS A 225 6.06 26.48 3.04
C LYS A 225 6.82 25.67 2.00
N ASN A 226 6.52 24.39 1.89
CA ASN A 226 7.16 23.46 0.97
C ASN A 226 6.60 23.59 -0.46
N GLN A 227 6.77 24.79 -1.04
CA GLN A 227 6.39 25.09 -2.41
C GLN A 227 7.63 25.43 -3.23
N GLY A 228 7.91 24.61 -4.25
CA GLY A 228 9.13 24.75 -5.06
C GLY A 228 10.41 24.23 -4.38
N LEU A 229 10.34 23.72 -3.14
CA LEU A 229 11.50 23.16 -2.44
C LEU A 229 11.85 21.74 -2.90
N GLY A 230 10.89 20.98 -3.44
CA GLY A 230 11.10 19.59 -3.85
C GLY A 230 11.19 18.59 -2.70
N PHE A 231 10.89 19.00 -1.46
CA PHE A 231 10.88 18.09 -0.32
C PHE A 231 9.68 17.15 -0.45
N THR A 232 9.97 15.87 -0.70
CA THR A 232 8.97 14.84 -0.96
C THR A 232 9.25 13.60 -0.14
N ILE A 233 8.19 13.01 0.40
CA ILE A 233 8.21 11.77 1.16
C ILE A 233 7.68 10.65 0.24
N PRO A 234 8.51 9.67 -0.12
CA PRO A 234 8.04 8.54 -0.93
C PRO A 234 7.07 7.69 -0.11
N TYR A 235 5.97 7.29 -0.73
CA TYR A 235 5.02 6.35 -0.14
C TYR A 235 4.44 5.43 -1.22
N THR A 236 3.89 4.30 -0.79
CA THR A 236 3.18 3.37 -1.68
C THR A 236 1.68 3.46 -1.41
N LEU A 237 0.90 3.53 -2.47
CA LEU A 237 -0.56 3.47 -2.41
C LEU A 237 -1.05 2.59 -3.54
N SER A 238 -1.71 1.49 -3.18
CA SER A 238 -2.20 0.49 -4.13
C SER A 238 -1.11 0.07 -5.12
N GLY A 239 0.12 -0.14 -4.60
CA GLY A 239 1.26 -0.68 -5.34
C GLY A 239 2.02 0.30 -6.20
N GLN A 240 1.50 1.51 -6.37
CA GLN A 240 2.17 2.56 -7.10
C GLN A 240 3.03 3.38 -6.14
N GLN A 241 4.28 3.63 -6.53
CA GLN A 241 5.13 4.60 -5.86
C GLN A 241 4.61 6.00 -6.13
N LYS A 242 4.33 6.74 -5.06
CA LYS A 242 3.88 8.13 -5.10
C LYS A 242 4.78 8.97 -4.19
N ASN A 243 4.77 10.27 -4.44
CA ASN A 243 5.47 11.24 -3.64
C ASN A 243 4.45 12.13 -2.93
N TYR A 244 4.57 12.22 -1.61
CA TYR A 244 3.80 13.12 -0.78
C TYR A 244 4.63 14.38 -0.51
N THR A 245 4.10 15.53 -0.88
CA THR A 245 4.68 16.84 -0.58
C THR A 245 3.91 17.41 0.62
N PRO A 246 4.49 17.47 1.83
CA PRO A 246 3.83 18.12 2.96
C PRO A 246 3.73 19.63 2.76
N ASP A 247 2.81 20.30 3.45
CA ASP A 247 2.60 21.75 3.30
C ASP A 247 3.69 22.61 3.93
N PHE A 248 4.02 22.38 5.21
CA PHE A 248 4.99 23.19 5.95
C PHE A 248 6.05 22.34 6.65
N ILE A 249 7.26 22.89 6.71
CA ILE A 249 8.37 22.37 7.51
C ILE A 249 8.70 23.43 8.55
N VAL A 250 8.62 23.05 9.83
CA VAL A 250 8.75 23.97 10.96
C VAL A 250 9.84 23.47 11.89
N ARG A 251 10.76 24.34 12.31
CA ARG A 251 11.72 24.01 13.36
C ARG A 251 11.25 24.60 14.68
N VAL A 252 11.07 23.75 15.68
CA VAL A 252 10.48 24.11 16.97
C VAL A 252 11.38 23.74 18.14
N LYS A 253 11.27 24.50 19.23
CA LYS A 253 11.81 24.17 20.55
C LYS A 253 10.74 23.47 21.36
N ASP A 254 10.99 22.23 21.75
CA ASP A 254 10.08 21.41 22.56
C ASP A 254 10.61 21.18 24.00
N GLY A 255 11.59 21.98 24.42
CA GLY A 255 12.26 21.86 25.72
C GLY A 255 13.42 20.86 25.75
N ASN A 256 13.65 20.07 24.69
CA ASN A 256 14.86 19.25 24.56
C ASN A 256 16.08 20.10 24.12
N VAL A 257 17.27 19.53 24.30
CA VAL A 257 18.54 20.15 23.86
C VAL A 257 18.58 20.27 22.34
N GLU A 258 18.12 19.26 21.61
CA GLU A 258 18.00 19.28 20.16
C GLU A 258 16.65 19.84 19.73
N THR A 259 16.64 20.66 18.68
CA THR A 259 15.41 21.17 18.06
C THR A 259 14.68 20.08 17.28
N LEU A 260 13.36 20.15 17.25
CA LEU A 260 12.52 19.25 16.46
C LEU A 260 12.18 19.87 15.10
N ASN A 261 12.40 19.13 14.01
CA ASN A 261 11.82 19.47 12.70
C ASN A 261 10.41 18.84 12.62
N LEU A 262 9.39 19.67 12.59
CA LEU A 262 7.99 19.28 12.55
C LEU A 262 7.45 19.47 11.14
N ILE A 263 6.95 18.39 10.55
CA ILE A 263 6.13 18.44 9.34
C ILE A 263 4.71 18.79 9.76
N VAL A 264 4.17 19.87 9.21
CA VAL A 264 2.81 20.34 9.47
C VAL A 264 2.00 20.21 8.17
N GLU A 265 1.00 19.34 8.19
CA GLU A 265 0.03 19.18 7.10
C GLU A 265 -1.26 19.91 7.46
N VAL A 266 -1.78 20.74 6.56
CA VAL A 266 -3.01 21.50 6.76
C VAL A 266 -4.14 20.84 5.95
N SER A 267 -5.08 20.22 6.64
CA SER A 267 -6.07 19.34 6.02
C SER A 267 -7.50 19.83 6.26
N GLY A 268 -8.18 20.28 5.19
CA GLY A 268 -9.60 20.68 5.31
C GLY A 268 -10.59 19.53 5.31
N GLU A 269 -10.49 18.61 4.34
CA GLU A 269 -11.38 17.46 4.20
C GLU A 269 -10.59 16.14 4.26
N ALA A 270 -11.01 15.24 5.16
CA ALA A 270 -10.45 13.91 5.34
C ALA A 270 -10.82 13.00 4.16
N ARG A 271 -9.94 12.91 3.16
CA ARG A 271 -10.05 11.94 2.07
C ARG A 271 -9.21 10.70 2.39
N LYS A 272 -9.70 9.50 2.03
CA LYS A 272 -8.99 8.22 2.25
C LYS A 272 -7.55 8.25 1.75
N ASP A 273 -7.30 8.87 0.61
CA ASP A 273 -5.97 9.03 0.02
C ASP A 273 -5.00 9.85 0.88
N LYS A 274 -5.51 10.80 1.68
CA LYS A 274 -4.70 11.65 2.55
C LYS A 274 -4.27 10.91 3.82
N ALA A 275 -5.19 10.17 4.42
CA ALA A 275 -4.90 9.38 5.62
C ALA A 275 -3.76 8.37 5.39
N ALA A 276 -3.71 7.75 4.20
CA ALA A 276 -2.64 6.84 3.82
C ALA A 276 -1.25 7.50 3.78
N LYS A 277 -1.16 8.75 3.28
CA LYS A 277 0.10 9.52 3.20
C LYS A 277 0.68 9.81 4.57
N ILE A 278 -0.15 10.40 5.45
CA ILE A 278 0.24 10.81 6.80
C ILE A 278 0.59 9.58 7.64
N THR A 279 -0.20 8.50 7.52
CA THR A 279 0.08 7.23 8.20
C THR A 279 1.42 6.66 7.77
N HIS A 280 1.72 6.65 6.47
CA HIS A 280 3.00 6.15 5.97
C HIS A 280 4.17 6.99 6.49
N ALA A 281 4.06 8.32 6.43
CA ALA A 281 5.08 9.21 6.95
C ALA A 281 5.31 8.99 8.46
N ARG A 282 4.23 8.86 9.24
CA ARG A 282 4.29 8.64 10.69
C ARG A 282 4.85 7.27 11.08
N GLN A 283 4.47 6.21 10.38
CA GLN A 283 4.85 4.84 10.75
C GLN A 283 6.20 4.40 10.19
N PHE A 284 6.61 4.95 9.04
CA PHE A 284 7.83 4.53 8.36
C PHE A 284 8.84 5.66 8.27
N TRP A 285 8.49 6.76 7.60
CA TRP A 285 9.49 7.79 7.28
C TRP A 285 10.10 8.44 8.54
N ILE A 286 9.25 8.86 9.49
CA ILE A 286 9.69 9.49 10.75
C ILE A 286 10.59 8.56 11.57
N PRO A 287 10.20 7.30 11.87
CA PRO A 287 11.10 6.35 12.53
C PRO A 287 12.40 6.13 11.77
N ALA A 288 12.37 6.02 10.43
CA ALA A 288 13.60 5.84 9.64
C ALA A 288 14.57 6.99 9.86
N VAL A 289 14.10 8.22 9.60
CA VAL A 289 14.95 9.42 9.69
C VAL A 289 15.49 9.61 11.10
N ASN A 290 14.66 9.41 12.13
CA ASN A 290 15.08 9.51 13.53
C ASN A 290 16.11 8.43 13.90
N ASN A 291 15.94 7.19 13.42
CA ASN A 291 16.89 6.10 13.64
C ASN A 291 18.23 6.29 12.92
N HIS A 292 18.31 7.17 11.92
CA HIS A 292 19.57 7.46 11.23
C HIS A 292 20.56 8.23 12.14
N GLY A 293 20.07 8.97 13.13
CA GLY A 293 20.87 9.72 14.11
C GLY A 293 21.56 10.99 13.58
N ALA A 294 21.85 11.08 12.27
CA ALA A 294 22.52 12.24 11.68
C ALA A 294 21.59 13.32 11.08
N LEU A 295 20.27 13.11 11.08
CA LEU A 295 19.30 13.94 10.33
C LEU A 295 18.41 14.82 11.20
N SER A 296 18.83 15.10 12.44
CA SER A 296 18.01 15.74 13.50
C SER A 296 16.74 14.94 13.84
N ARG A 297 16.03 15.38 14.88
CA ARG A 297 14.71 14.86 15.24
C ARG A 297 13.63 15.37 14.29
N TRP A 298 12.73 14.47 13.91
CA TRP A 298 11.56 14.74 13.10
C TRP A 298 10.26 14.29 13.77
N GLY A 299 9.20 15.07 13.55
CA GLY A 299 7.82 14.77 13.93
C GLY A 299 6.85 15.14 12.81
N ILE A 300 5.62 14.66 12.88
CA ILE A 300 4.55 15.03 11.95
C ILE A 300 3.25 15.30 12.69
N ILE A 301 2.58 16.39 12.34
CA ILE A 301 1.27 16.80 12.87
C ILE A 301 0.33 17.13 11.71
N GLU A 302 -0.93 16.74 11.88
CA GLU A 302 -2.02 17.13 10.98
C GLU A 302 -2.86 18.19 11.68
N ILE A 303 -3.09 19.31 11.00
CA ILE A 303 -3.90 20.43 11.46
C ILE A 303 -5.18 20.44 10.65
N THR A 304 -6.30 20.15 11.31
CA THR A 304 -7.63 20.18 10.69
C THR A 304 -8.33 21.53 10.83
N ASP A 305 -7.90 22.34 11.79
CA ASP A 305 -8.42 23.68 12.05
C ASP A 305 -7.26 24.68 12.18
N PRO A 306 -7.02 25.53 11.17
CA PRO A 306 -5.98 26.56 11.22
C PRO A 306 -6.17 27.58 12.34
N TRP A 307 -7.41 27.80 12.82
CA TRP A 307 -7.69 28.78 13.88
C TRP A 307 -7.33 28.26 15.27
N ASP A 308 -7.33 26.95 15.48
CA ASP A 308 -6.88 26.28 16.71
C ASP A 308 -5.49 25.61 16.57
N ALA A 309 -4.78 25.90 15.48
CA ALA A 309 -3.48 25.30 15.20
C ALA A 309 -2.44 25.59 16.30
N ALA A 310 -2.49 26.77 16.93
CA ALA A 310 -1.58 27.14 18.00
C ALA A 310 -1.68 26.21 19.22
N ASN A 311 -2.90 25.92 19.66
CA ASN A 311 -3.14 25.03 20.79
C ASN A 311 -2.79 23.58 20.43
N THR A 312 -3.11 23.17 19.21
CA THR A 312 -2.79 21.83 18.70
C THR A 312 -1.28 21.59 18.66
N ILE A 313 -0.50 22.56 18.18
CA ILE A 313 0.97 22.48 18.17
C ILE A 313 1.50 22.45 19.61
N LYS A 314 1.05 23.35 20.50
CA LYS A 314 1.51 23.38 21.89
C LYS A 314 1.19 22.07 22.63
N ALA A 315 0.00 21.50 22.43
CA ALA A 315 -0.39 20.22 22.99
C ALA A 315 0.51 19.08 22.47
N PHE A 316 0.85 19.10 21.17
CA PHE A 316 1.76 18.14 20.58
C PHE A 316 3.18 18.24 21.16
N LEU A 317 3.68 19.45 21.40
CA LEU A 317 5.01 19.70 22.00
C LEU A 317 5.05 19.33 23.49
N SER A 318 3.94 19.53 24.20
CA SER A 318 3.81 19.20 25.63
C SER A 318 3.59 17.72 25.88
N SER A 319 3.11 16.99 24.87
CA SER A 319 2.96 15.54 24.96
C SER A 319 4.35 14.90 24.97
N PRO A 320 4.62 13.93 25.85
CA PRO A 320 5.84 13.14 25.77
C PRO A 320 5.77 12.31 24.49
N GLN A 321 6.25 12.89 23.38
CA GLN A 321 6.57 12.15 22.18
C GLN A 321 7.49 11.03 22.63
N THR A 322 7.15 9.79 22.28
CA THR A 322 7.96 8.58 22.44
C THR A 322 9.30 8.74 21.70
N GLY A 323 10.18 9.58 22.25
CA GLY A 323 11.60 9.65 21.94
C GLY A 323 12.28 8.50 22.67
N GLY A 324 13.12 7.78 21.94
CA GLY A 324 13.66 6.49 22.32
C GLY A 324 14.19 6.41 23.76
N GLN A 325 13.99 5.24 24.36
CA GLN A 325 14.74 4.81 25.52
C GLN A 325 16.24 5.02 25.25
N VAL A 326 16.81 6.07 25.83
CA VAL A 326 18.22 6.11 26.15
C VAL A 326 18.38 5.06 27.25
N ASN A 327 18.86 3.87 26.87
CA ASN A 327 19.41 2.94 27.84
C ASN A 327 20.70 3.57 28.36
N ASP A 328 20.59 4.36 29.42
CA ASP A 328 21.71 4.55 30.34
C ASP A 328 21.98 3.18 30.97
N ARG A 329 23.09 2.58 30.57
CA ARG A 329 23.72 1.50 31.31
C ARG A 329 25.03 2.03 31.86
N ASP A 330 25.02 2.27 33.16
CA ASP A 330 26.19 2.03 34.02
C ASP A 330 26.61 0.55 33.96
#